data_AF-A0A9Q0QMT9-F1
#
_entry.id   AF-A0A9Q0QMT9-F1
#
_cell.length_a   1.000
_cell.length_b   1.000
_cell.length_c   1.000
_cell.angle_alpha   90.00
_cell.angle_beta   90.00
_cell.angle_gamma   90.00
#
_symmetry.space_group_name_H-M   'P 1'
#
loop_
_entity.id
_entity.type
_entity.pdbx_description
1 polymer ?
#
loop_
_entity_poly.entity_id
_entity_poly.type
_entity_poly.pdbx_seq_one_letter_code
_entity_poly.pdbx_strand_id
1 'polypeptide(L)'
;MVECLKRASSASLLKEAIHVISCGYEDKTEWGKEIGWIYGSVTEDILTGFKMHCHGWRSVYCMPKRPAFKGSAPINLSDRLHQISNYASIIFMALFISIAATGILEMQWGHVGIHDWWRNEQFWVIGGASAHLFALFQGLLKVLAGVNTNFTVTSKAADDGEFSDLYLFKWTSLLIPPMTLLIINIIGVVVGISDAINNGYETWGPLFGRLFFALWVIVHLYPFLKGWLGKQDRLPTIIVVWSILLASVLTLLWVRINPFVSKGGIVLEVCGLDCS
;
A
#
# COMPACT_ATOMS: atom_id res chain seq x y z
N MET A 1 -45.51 36.64 10.95
CA MET A 1 -44.05 36.84 11.10
C MET A 1 -43.41 37.60 9.93
N VAL A 2 -44.02 37.65 8.74
CA VAL A 2 -43.48 38.35 7.55
C VAL A 2 -43.73 39.87 7.56
N GLU A 3 -44.68 40.37 8.36
CA GLU A 3 -44.97 41.81 8.45
C GLU A 3 -44.08 42.61 9.41
N CYS A 4 -43.30 41.96 10.28
CA CYS A 4 -42.43 42.65 11.25
C CYS A 4 -41.09 43.12 10.63
N LEU A 5 -40.64 42.47 9.55
CA LEU A 5 -39.35 42.76 8.90
C LEU A 5 -39.36 44.07 8.07
N LYS A 6 -40.52 44.57 7.67
CA LYS A 6 -40.62 45.82 6.89
C LYS A 6 -40.36 47.10 7.72
N ARG A 7 -40.13 46.98 9.04
CA ARG A 7 -39.93 48.12 9.95
C ARG A 7 -38.63 48.05 10.76
N ALA A 8 -37.68 47.21 10.36
CA ALA A 8 -36.37 47.13 11.00
C ALA A 8 -35.47 48.26 10.48
N SER A 9 -34.88 49.06 11.37
CA SER A 9 -33.88 50.06 10.98
C SER A 9 -32.58 49.38 10.58
N SER A 10 -31.80 49.98 9.69
CA SER A 10 -30.50 49.43 9.27
C SER A 10 -29.56 49.16 10.46
N ALA A 11 -29.65 49.97 11.52
CA ALA A 11 -28.91 49.77 12.76
C ALA A 11 -29.32 48.50 13.52
N SER A 12 -30.61 48.17 13.54
CA SER A 12 -31.11 46.93 14.17
C SER A 12 -30.66 45.68 13.39
N LEU A 13 -30.72 45.71 12.06
CA LEU A 13 -30.25 44.61 11.21
C LEU A 13 -28.74 44.38 11.36
N LEU A 14 -27.95 45.46 11.47
CA LEU A 14 -26.51 45.37 11.69
C LEU A 14 -26.18 44.70 13.03
N LYS A 15 -26.93 45.03 14.08
CA LYS A 15 -26.74 44.43 15.41
C LYS A 15 -27.04 42.93 15.41
N GLU A 16 -28.10 42.51 14.73
CA GLU A 16 -28.43 41.09 14.55
C GLU A 16 -27.37 40.36 13.72
N ALA A 17 -26.89 40.96 12.63
CA ALA A 17 -25.82 40.37 11.83
C ALA A 17 -24.53 40.16 12.65
N ILE A 18 -24.16 41.11 13.50
CA ILE A 18 -23.01 40.99 14.43
C ILE A 18 -23.22 39.84 15.42
N HIS A 19 -24.45 39.64 15.90
CA HIS A 19 -24.75 38.54 16.81
C HIS A 19 -24.62 37.17 16.13
N VAL A 20 -25.11 37.02 14.89
CA VAL A 20 -25.07 35.75 14.14
C VAL A 20 -23.64 35.31 13.78
N ILE A 21 -22.71 36.26 13.57
CA ILE A 21 -21.29 35.94 13.31
C ILE A 21 -20.45 35.80 14.57
N SER A 22 -21.07 35.84 15.77
CA SER A 22 -20.34 35.74 17.02
C SER A 22 -19.76 34.34 17.25
N CYS A 23 -18.63 34.24 17.94
CA CYS A 23 -17.93 32.97 18.15
C CYS A 23 -18.74 31.91 18.91
N GLY A 24 -19.69 32.33 19.75
CA GLY A 24 -20.56 31.43 20.50
C GLY A 24 -21.86 31.07 19.78
N TYR A 25 -22.06 31.52 18.54
CA TYR A 25 -23.31 31.26 17.81
C TYR A 25 -23.51 29.78 17.50
N GLU A 26 -22.42 29.06 17.20
CA GLU A 26 -22.45 27.64 16.85
C GLU A 26 -22.48 26.72 18.08
N ASP A 27 -22.21 27.26 19.28
CA ASP A 27 -22.18 26.49 20.51
C ASP A 27 -23.52 25.82 20.80
N LYS A 28 -23.49 24.50 21.01
CA LYS A 28 -24.67 23.64 21.26
C LYS A 28 -25.70 23.65 20.13
N THR A 29 -25.29 24.03 18.91
CA THR A 29 -26.11 23.88 17.71
C THR A 29 -25.68 22.65 16.91
N GLU A 30 -26.47 22.34 15.88
CA GLU A 30 -26.17 21.28 14.89
C GLU A 30 -25.44 21.81 13.64
N TRP A 31 -25.05 23.09 13.64
CA TRP A 31 -24.15 23.66 12.63
C TRP A 31 -22.83 22.88 12.62
N GLY A 32 -22.36 22.53 11.44
CA GLY A 32 -21.14 21.73 11.29
C GLY A 32 -21.34 20.22 11.39
N LYS A 33 -22.43 19.76 12.04
CA LYS A 33 -22.71 18.32 12.26
C LYS A 33 -23.76 17.79 11.30
N GLU A 34 -24.87 18.51 11.19
CA GLU A 34 -25.99 18.15 10.31
C GLU A 34 -26.37 19.26 9.34
N ILE A 35 -26.08 20.51 9.72
CA ILE A 35 -26.50 21.69 8.98
C ILE A 35 -25.27 22.47 8.51
N GLY A 36 -25.29 22.92 7.25
CA GLY A 36 -24.20 23.69 6.66
C GLY A 36 -23.08 22.81 6.11
N TRP A 37 -21.86 23.35 6.12
CA TRP A 37 -20.65 22.58 5.81
C TRP A 37 -20.37 21.58 6.91
N ILE A 38 -20.10 20.33 6.56
CA ILE A 38 -19.85 19.27 7.55
C ILE A 38 -18.39 19.31 8.00
N TYR A 39 -18.17 19.60 9.28
CA TYR A 39 -16.84 19.76 9.86
C TYR A 39 -16.19 18.45 10.25
N GLY A 40 -14.85 18.45 10.33
CA GLY A 40 -14.06 17.36 10.93
C GLY A 40 -13.56 16.32 9.92
N SER A 41 -13.65 16.61 8.62
CA SER A 41 -13.05 15.81 7.54
C SER A 41 -12.01 16.64 6.79
N VAL A 42 -11.04 16.00 6.15
CA VAL A 42 -10.16 16.71 5.18
C VAL A 42 -10.90 16.94 3.84
N THR A 43 -12.00 16.21 3.61
CA THR A 43 -12.83 16.22 2.40
C THR A 43 -14.27 16.67 2.70
N GLU A 44 -14.40 17.77 3.44
CA GLU A 44 -15.69 18.32 3.90
C GLU A 44 -16.64 18.65 2.73
N ASP A 45 -16.11 19.01 1.56
CA ASP A 45 -16.84 19.32 0.34
C ASP A 45 -17.59 18.11 -0.21
N ILE A 46 -16.88 16.98 -0.32
CA ILE A 46 -17.45 15.70 -0.78
C ILE A 46 -18.46 15.20 0.25
N LEU A 47 -18.11 15.25 1.54
CA LEU A 47 -18.97 14.74 2.61
C LEU A 47 -20.27 15.53 2.72
N THR A 48 -20.19 16.86 2.61
CA THR A 48 -21.36 17.75 2.59
C THR A 48 -22.24 17.45 1.38
N GLY A 49 -21.66 17.34 0.19
CA GLY A 49 -22.39 17.00 -1.04
C GLY A 49 -23.08 15.63 -0.96
N PHE A 50 -22.40 14.62 -0.42
CA PHE A 50 -22.97 13.29 -0.18
C PHE A 50 -24.17 13.35 0.77
N LYS A 51 -24.03 14.03 1.91
CA LYS A 51 -25.10 14.16 2.91
C LYS A 51 -26.32 14.87 2.31
N MET A 52 -26.13 15.93 1.53
CA MET A 52 -27.21 16.59 0.79
C MET A 52 -27.92 15.64 -0.18
N HIS A 53 -27.18 14.84 -0.96
CA HIS A 53 -27.78 13.87 -1.88
C HIS A 53 -28.56 12.76 -1.15
N CYS A 54 -28.09 12.32 0.02
CA CYS A 54 -28.83 11.38 0.87
C CYS A 54 -30.16 11.95 1.38
N HIS A 55 -30.23 13.27 1.58
CA HIS A 55 -31.48 13.96 1.89
C HIS A 55 -32.37 14.24 0.66
N GLY A 56 -32.05 13.65 -0.50
CA GLY A 56 -32.87 13.70 -1.70
C GLY A 56 -32.58 14.86 -2.65
N TRP A 57 -31.57 15.69 -2.35
CA TRP A 57 -31.14 16.75 -3.26
C TRP A 57 -30.50 16.16 -4.53
N ARG A 58 -30.73 16.78 -5.68
CA ARG A 58 -30.09 16.41 -6.96
C ARG A 58 -29.19 17.53 -7.45
N SER A 59 -27.94 17.20 -7.75
CA SER A 59 -27.01 18.10 -8.42
C SER A 59 -27.20 18.09 -9.94
N VAL A 60 -26.83 19.19 -10.58
CA VAL A 60 -26.82 19.32 -12.05
C VAL A 60 -25.43 19.80 -12.46
N TYR A 61 -24.86 19.13 -13.46
CA TYR A 61 -23.55 19.48 -14.01
C TYR A 61 -23.69 20.19 -15.35
N CYS A 62 -23.24 21.45 -15.41
CA CYS A 62 -23.36 22.31 -16.60
C CYS A 62 -21.98 22.69 -17.14
N MET A 63 -21.74 22.44 -18.44
CA MET A 63 -20.49 22.79 -19.12
C MET A 63 -20.74 23.84 -20.22
N PRO A 64 -20.63 25.15 -19.92
CA PRO A 64 -20.79 26.20 -20.92
C PRO A 64 -19.61 26.24 -21.91
N LYS A 65 -19.85 26.72 -23.14
CA LYS A 65 -18.81 26.85 -24.20
C LYS A 65 -17.59 27.67 -23.76
N ARG A 66 -17.77 28.67 -22.89
CA ARG A 66 -16.68 29.41 -22.25
C ARG A 66 -16.65 29.04 -20.77
N PRO A 67 -15.47 28.75 -20.19
CA PRO A 67 -15.37 28.46 -18.76
C PRO A 67 -15.89 29.65 -17.95
N ALA A 68 -16.99 29.46 -17.21
CA ALA A 68 -17.61 30.49 -16.39
C ALA A 68 -16.80 30.80 -15.11
N PHE A 69 -16.10 29.78 -14.60
CA PHE A 69 -15.16 29.90 -13.50
C PHE A 69 -13.77 29.46 -13.99
N LYS A 70 -12.79 30.36 -13.86
CA LYS A 70 -11.37 30.07 -14.09
C LYS A 70 -10.62 30.36 -12.80
N GLY A 71 -9.97 29.35 -12.24
CA GLY A 71 -9.03 29.51 -11.14
C GLY A 71 -7.60 29.46 -11.66
N SER A 72 -6.68 30.13 -10.95
CA SER A 72 -5.25 29.90 -11.14
C SER A 72 -4.89 28.55 -10.53
N ALA A 73 -4.41 27.61 -11.34
CA ALA A 73 -3.87 26.36 -10.81
C ALA A 73 -2.57 26.67 -10.03
N PRO A 74 -2.33 26.02 -8.88
CA PRO A 74 -1.04 26.09 -8.22
C PRO A 74 0.07 25.70 -9.21
N ILE A 75 1.04 26.59 -9.39
CA ILE A 75 2.21 26.36 -10.26
C ILE A 75 3.25 25.50 -9.54
N ASN A 76 3.19 25.47 -8.21
CA ASN A 76 4.03 24.63 -7.37
C ASN A 76 3.51 23.19 -7.35
N LEU A 77 4.33 22.30 -7.90
CA LEU A 77 4.10 20.87 -7.94
C LEU A 77 3.98 20.24 -6.54
N SER A 78 4.63 20.83 -5.52
CA SER A 78 4.60 20.38 -4.13
C SER A 78 3.17 20.29 -3.58
N ASP A 79 2.38 21.35 -3.75
CA ASP A 79 1.08 21.47 -3.10
C ASP A 79 0.05 20.52 -3.75
N ARG A 80 0.18 20.34 -5.07
CA ARG A 80 -0.61 19.34 -5.81
C ARG A 80 -0.19 17.91 -5.49
N LEU A 81 1.10 17.64 -5.31
CA LEU A 81 1.57 16.32 -4.88
C LEU A 81 1.08 15.97 -3.48
N HIS A 82 1.08 16.91 -2.54
CA HIS A 82 0.56 16.67 -1.19
C HIS A 82 -0.94 16.35 -1.21
N GLN A 83 -1.73 17.10 -1.97
CA GLN A 83 -3.17 16.86 -2.08
C GLN A 83 -3.51 15.52 -2.76
N ILE A 84 -2.82 15.18 -3.86
CA ILE A 84 -2.99 13.90 -4.56
C ILE A 84 -2.50 12.73 -3.69
N SER A 85 -1.38 12.90 -3.00
CA SER A 85 -0.81 11.88 -2.10
C SER A 85 -1.76 11.54 -0.95
N ASN A 86 -2.36 12.56 -0.31
CA ASN A 86 -3.31 12.35 0.78
C ASN A 86 -4.60 11.67 0.31
N TYR A 87 -5.12 12.05 -0.86
CA TYR A 87 -6.30 11.40 -1.41
C TYR A 87 -6.02 9.95 -1.84
N ALA A 88 -4.86 9.72 -2.47
CA ALA A 88 -4.41 8.39 -2.86
C ALA A 88 -4.17 7.48 -1.66
N SER A 89 -3.63 8.00 -0.55
CA SER A 89 -3.41 7.23 0.67
C SER A 89 -4.73 6.81 1.33
N ILE A 90 -5.74 7.70 1.36
CA ILE A 90 -7.08 7.36 1.86
C ILE A 90 -7.72 6.25 1.03
N ILE A 91 -7.68 6.35 -0.30
CA ILE A 91 -8.20 5.30 -1.19
C ILE A 91 -7.46 3.98 -0.99
N PHE A 92 -6.13 4.04 -0.89
CA PHE A 92 -5.29 2.88 -0.64
C PHE A 92 -5.67 2.17 0.67
N MET A 93 -5.84 2.92 1.76
CA MET A 93 -6.27 2.38 3.05
C MET A 93 -7.68 1.80 3.00
N ALA A 94 -8.62 2.49 2.34
CA ALA A 94 -9.99 2.01 2.18
C ALA A 94 -10.06 0.69 1.40
N LEU A 95 -9.20 0.53 0.37
CA LEU A 95 -9.08 -0.70 -0.39
C LEU A 95 -8.49 -1.86 0.43
N PHE A 96 -7.48 -1.60 1.25
CA PHE A 96 -6.95 -2.63 2.17
C PHE A 96 -8.00 -3.08 3.19
N ILE A 97 -8.77 -2.14 3.75
CA ILE A 97 -9.84 -2.44 4.69
C ILE A 97 -10.95 -3.24 4.01
N SER A 98 -11.34 -2.89 2.78
CA SER A 98 -12.39 -3.61 2.05
C SER A 98 -11.97 -5.04 1.70
N ILE A 99 -10.72 -5.25 1.30
CA ILE A 99 -10.16 -6.59 1.04
C ILE A 99 -10.16 -7.41 2.33
N ALA A 100 -9.68 -6.85 3.44
CA ALA A 100 -9.66 -7.53 4.73
C ALA A 100 -11.07 -7.89 5.22
N ALA A 101 -12.02 -6.96 5.12
CA ALA A 101 -13.41 -7.19 5.47
C ALA A 101 -14.06 -8.28 4.59
N THR A 102 -13.78 -8.27 3.29
CA THR A 102 -14.27 -9.29 2.36
C THR A 102 -13.72 -10.66 2.71
N GLY A 103 -12.41 -10.77 2.99
CA GLY A 103 -11.79 -12.03 3.42
C GLY A 103 -12.41 -12.58 4.72
N ILE A 104 -12.67 -11.72 5.70
CA ILE A 104 -13.31 -12.12 6.96
C ILE A 104 -14.75 -12.61 6.72
N LEU A 105 -15.54 -11.89 5.91
CA LEU A 105 -16.92 -12.28 5.59
C LEU A 105 -16.97 -13.61 4.83
N GLU A 106 -16.08 -13.81 3.86
CA GLU A 106 -15.98 -15.06 3.10
C GLU A 106 -15.62 -16.24 4.01
N MET A 107 -14.68 -16.05 4.94
CA MET A 107 -14.34 -17.06 5.92
C MET A 107 -15.52 -17.40 6.86
N GLN A 108 -16.28 -16.39 7.29
CA GLN A 108 -17.45 -16.59 8.14
C GLN A 108 -18.59 -17.32 7.42
N TRP A 109 -18.88 -16.98 6.17
CA TRP A 109 -19.92 -17.65 5.38
C TRP A 109 -19.50 -19.04 4.93
N GLY A 110 -18.25 -19.19 4.50
CA GLY A 110 -17.69 -20.47 4.05
C GLY A 110 -17.34 -21.44 5.18
N HIS A 111 -17.42 -21.00 6.44
CA HIS A 111 -16.97 -21.76 7.61
C HIS A 111 -15.52 -22.28 7.45
N VAL A 112 -14.68 -21.49 6.78
CA VAL A 112 -13.28 -21.85 6.47
C VAL A 112 -12.39 -21.41 7.63
N GLY A 113 -11.59 -22.32 8.16
CA GLY A 113 -10.60 -21.99 9.19
C GLY A 113 -9.51 -21.06 8.68
N ILE A 114 -8.99 -20.18 9.55
CA ILE A 114 -7.92 -19.22 9.21
C ILE A 114 -6.68 -19.88 8.61
N HIS A 115 -6.35 -21.09 9.06
CA HIS A 115 -5.21 -21.83 8.55
C HIS A 115 -5.42 -22.27 7.09
N ASP A 116 -6.63 -22.71 6.73
CA ASP A 116 -6.94 -23.14 5.36
C ASP A 116 -7.03 -21.96 4.41
N TRP A 117 -7.62 -20.84 4.87
CA TRP A 117 -7.60 -19.57 4.14
C TRP A 117 -6.17 -19.09 3.89
N TRP A 118 -5.34 -19.06 4.92
CA TRP A 118 -3.94 -18.64 4.79
C TRP A 118 -3.15 -19.55 3.84
N ARG A 119 -3.35 -20.87 3.90
CA ARG A 119 -2.72 -21.83 2.97
C ARG A 119 -3.20 -21.59 1.53
N ASN A 120 -4.46 -21.23 1.34
CA ASN A 120 -5.00 -20.86 0.02
C ASN A 120 -4.34 -19.59 -0.53
N GLU A 121 -4.19 -18.55 0.29
CA GLU A 121 -3.48 -17.31 -0.11
C GLU A 121 -2.02 -17.59 -0.49
N GLN A 122 -1.31 -18.40 0.30
CA GLN A 122 0.04 -18.85 -0.05
C GLN A 122 0.08 -19.57 -1.41
N PHE A 123 -0.87 -20.48 -1.64
CA PHE A 123 -0.97 -21.20 -2.91
C PHE A 123 -1.28 -20.27 -4.10
N TRP A 124 -2.14 -19.28 -3.89
CA TRP A 124 -2.48 -18.27 -4.90
C TRP A 124 -1.27 -17.43 -5.28
N VAL A 125 -0.51 -16.90 -4.30
CA VAL A 125 0.70 -16.12 -4.55
C VAL A 125 1.76 -16.95 -5.28
N ILE A 126 1.97 -18.20 -4.84
CA ILE A 126 2.94 -19.12 -5.46
C ILE A 126 2.52 -19.46 -6.90
N GLY A 127 1.25 -19.80 -7.12
CA GLY A 127 0.70 -20.11 -8.43
C GLY A 127 0.78 -18.92 -9.39
N GLY A 128 0.50 -17.72 -8.88
CA GLY A 128 0.65 -16.46 -9.60
C GLY A 128 2.09 -16.18 -10.02
N ALA A 129 3.05 -16.31 -9.09
CA ALA A 129 4.46 -16.05 -9.34
C ALA A 129 5.09 -17.05 -10.33
N SER A 130 4.52 -18.25 -10.47
CA SER A 130 5.10 -19.35 -11.24
C SER A 130 4.25 -19.80 -12.43
N ALA A 131 3.15 -20.51 -12.18
CA ALA A 131 2.28 -21.11 -13.19
C ALA A 131 1.67 -20.08 -14.13
N HIS A 132 1.18 -18.97 -13.60
CA HIS A 132 0.59 -17.92 -14.43
C HIS A 132 1.64 -17.22 -15.28
N LEU A 133 2.82 -16.94 -14.70
CA LEU A 133 3.94 -16.34 -15.42
C LEU A 133 4.41 -17.25 -16.57
N PHE A 134 4.54 -18.55 -16.31
CA PHE A 134 4.93 -19.52 -17.32
C PHE A 134 3.87 -19.67 -18.43
N ALA A 135 2.58 -19.72 -18.07
CA ALA A 135 1.48 -19.77 -19.02
C ALA A 135 1.44 -18.52 -19.93
N LEU A 136 1.72 -17.34 -19.36
CA LEU A 136 1.81 -16.09 -20.12
C LEU A 136 2.97 -16.13 -21.14
N PHE A 137 4.16 -16.58 -20.74
CA PHE A 137 5.28 -16.73 -21.66
C PHE A 137 5.00 -17.76 -22.76
N GLN A 138 4.38 -18.88 -22.42
CA GLN A 138 3.99 -19.90 -23.40
C GLN A 138 2.96 -19.37 -24.40
N GLY A 139 1.93 -18.66 -23.92
CA GLY A 139 0.92 -18.03 -24.77
C GLY A 139 1.54 -17.02 -25.72
N LEU A 140 2.44 -16.17 -25.22
CA LEU A 140 3.14 -15.17 -26.03
C LEU A 140 4.04 -15.82 -27.09
N LEU A 141 4.81 -16.85 -26.73
CA LEU A 141 5.65 -17.59 -27.69
C LEU A 141 4.81 -18.28 -28.77
N LYS A 142 3.64 -18.82 -28.42
CA LYS A 142 2.73 -19.42 -29.39
C LYS A 142 2.19 -18.39 -30.39
N VAL A 143 1.79 -17.20 -29.90
CA VAL A 143 1.24 -16.12 -30.73
C VAL A 143 2.32 -15.47 -31.61
N LEU A 144 3.52 -15.22 -31.07
CA LEU A 144 4.59 -14.51 -31.78
C LEU A 144 5.47 -15.40 -32.65
N ALA A 145 5.74 -16.63 -32.22
CA ALA A 145 6.70 -17.52 -32.88
C ALA A 145 6.05 -18.74 -33.58
N GLY A 146 4.72 -18.92 -33.46
CA GLY A 146 4.00 -20.03 -34.10
C GLY A 146 4.41 -21.42 -33.61
N VAL A 147 5.13 -21.50 -32.48
CA VAL A 147 5.64 -22.77 -31.92
C VAL A 147 4.50 -23.49 -31.19
N ASN A 148 4.20 -24.73 -31.58
CA ASN A 148 3.26 -25.60 -30.88
C ASN A 148 3.89 -26.13 -29.59
N THR A 149 3.63 -25.46 -28.47
CA THR A 149 4.06 -25.87 -27.13
C THR A 149 3.11 -26.93 -26.55
N ASN A 150 3.10 -28.15 -27.10
CA ASN A 150 2.44 -29.29 -26.46
C ASN A 150 3.33 -29.83 -25.33
N PHE A 151 2.86 -29.74 -24.09
CA PHE A 151 3.56 -30.26 -22.93
C PHE A 151 3.19 -31.73 -22.70
N THR A 152 4.19 -32.61 -22.65
CA THR A 152 4.04 -33.93 -22.03
C THR A 152 3.85 -33.71 -20.54
N VAL A 153 2.61 -33.81 -20.07
CA VAL A 153 2.27 -33.80 -18.64
C VAL A 153 3.02 -34.96 -18.00
N THR A 154 3.98 -34.67 -17.12
CA THR A 154 4.59 -35.73 -16.30
C THR A 154 3.49 -36.28 -15.39
N SER A 155 3.13 -37.54 -15.59
CA SER A 155 2.14 -38.20 -14.75
C SER A 155 2.58 -38.11 -13.28
N LYS A 156 1.63 -37.77 -12.40
CA LYS A 156 1.77 -38.07 -10.98
C LYS A 156 1.81 -39.59 -10.88
N ALA A 157 2.99 -40.17 -10.72
CA ALA A 157 3.10 -41.48 -10.11
C ALA A 157 2.60 -41.29 -8.67
N ALA A 158 1.38 -41.77 -8.42
CA ALA A 158 0.88 -42.00 -7.08
C ALA A 158 1.72 -43.14 -6.52
N ASP A 159 2.53 -42.84 -5.51
CA ASP A 159 3.12 -43.85 -4.65
C ASP A 159 2.41 -43.72 -3.30
N ASP A 160 1.95 -44.85 -2.80
CA ASP A 160 0.95 -45.02 -1.78
C ASP A 160 1.62 -44.92 -0.40
N GLY A 161 1.80 -43.68 0.06
CA GLY A 161 2.31 -43.36 1.39
C GLY A 161 1.40 -42.38 2.13
N GLU A 162 0.64 -42.89 3.10
CA GLU A 162 -0.20 -42.14 4.02
C GLU A 162 0.56 -40.95 4.64
N PHE A 163 0.13 -39.73 4.29
CA PHE A 163 0.50 -38.44 4.90
C PHE A 163 1.97 -37.95 4.89
N SER A 164 2.89 -38.53 4.10
CA SER A 164 4.26 -37.99 3.92
C SER A 164 4.48 -37.13 2.67
N ASP A 165 3.55 -37.17 1.70
CA ASP A 165 3.78 -36.66 0.34
C ASP A 165 3.51 -35.17 0.12
N LEU A 166 2.95 -34.44 1.10
CA LEU A 166 2.69 -33.01 0.95
C LEU A 166 3.96 -32.13 0.98
N TYR A 167 5.13 -32.71 1.28
CA TYR A 167 6.41 -32.00 1.44
C TYR A 167 7.52 -32.46 0.49
N LEU A 168 7.26 -33.39 -0.44
CA LEU A 168 8.26 -33.78 -1.43
C LEU A 168 8.42 -32.71 -2.51
N PHE A 169 9.30 -31.75 -2.23
CA PHE A 169 9.72 -30.69 -3.14
C PHE A 169 10.39 -31.29 -4.39
N LYS A 170 9.63 -31.58 -5.45
CA LYS A 170 10.17 -32.06 -6.73
C LYS A 170 10.69 -30.86 -7.51
N TRP A 171 12.00 -30.80 -7.77
CA TRP A 171 12.62 -29.69 -8.51
C TRP A 171 11.99 -29.58 -9.90
N THR A 172 11.40 -28.42 -10.20
CA THR A 172 10.87 -28.09 -11.53
C THR A 172 11.26 -26.65 -11.89
N SER A 173 11.37 -26.34 -13.17
CA SER A 173 11.68 -24.96 -13.64
C SER A 173 10.63 -23.94 -13.19
N LEU A 174 9.44 -24.41 -12.81
CA LEU A 174 8.35 -23.63 -12.25
C LEU A 174 8.70 -23.00 -10.88
N LEU A 175 9.67 -23.57 -10.16
CA LEU A 175 10.09 -23.11 -8.83
C LEU A 175 11.14 -21.99 -8.90
N ILE A 176 11.72 -21.73 -10.08
CA ILE A 176 12.76 -20.72 -10.26
C ILE A 176 12.23 -19.32 -9.91
N PRO A 177 11.08 -18.84 -10.45
CA PRO A 177 10.61 -17.48 -10.17
C PRO A 177 10.24 -17.23 -8.69
N PRO A 178 9.51 -18.12 -7.99
CA PRO A 178 9.27 -17.95 -6.55
C PRO A 178 10.55 -17.95 -5.71
N MET A 179 11.52 -18.80 -6.04
CA MET A 179 12.79 -18.87 -5.31
C MET A 179 13.65 -17.61 -5.54
N THR A 180 13.70 -17.07 -6.75
CA THR A 180 14.43 -15.83 -7.01
C THR A 180 13.78 -14.64 -6.30
N LEU A 181 12.44 -14.55 -6.32
CA LEU A 181 11.70 -13.53 -5.56
C LEU A 181 11.99 -13.61 -4.06
N LEU A 182 12.01 -14.82 -3.49
CA LEU A 182 12.34 -15.03 -2.08
C LEU A 182 13.76 -14.54 -1.75
N ILE A 183 14.76 -14.93 -2.55
CA ILE A 183 16.17 -14.56 -2.33
C ILE A 183 16.36 -13.04 -2.44
N ILE A 184 15.78 -12.40 -3.47
CA ILE A 184 15.90 -10.96 -3.67
C ILE A 184 15.26 -10.18 -2.51
N ASN A 185 14.11 -10.62 -2.01
CA ASN A 185 13.46 -9.97 -0.87
C ASN A 185 14.27 -10.13 0.43
N ILE A 186 14.87 -11.30 0.68
CA ILE A 186 15.74 -11.52 1.84
C ILE A 186 16.97 -10.59 1.77
N ILE A 187 17.63 -10.52 0.60
CA ILE A 187 18.77 -9.60 0.40
C ILE A 187 18.33 -8.15 0.60
N GLY A 188 17.18 -7.75 0.05
CA GLY A 188 16.63 -6.41 0.19
C GLY A 188 16.37 -6.02 1.64
N VAL A 189 15.86 -6.93 2.47
CA VAL A 189 15.67 -6.71 3.91
C VAL A 189 17.01 -6.50 4.61
N VAL A 190 18.00 -7.37 4.36
CA VAL A 190 19.33 -7.28 5.00
C VAL A 190 20.03 -5.97 4.62
N VAL A 191 20.02 -5.61 3.34
CA VAL A 191 20.63 -4.36 2.85
C VAL A 191 19.88 -3.14 3.39
N GLY A 192 18.55 -3.14 3.36
CA GLY A 192 17.72 -2.03 3.85
C GLY A 192 17.92 -1.75 5.34
N ILE A 193 17.96 -2.80 6.17
CA ILE A 193 18.26 -2.66 7.61
C ILE A 193 19.70 -2.18 7.81
N SER A 194 20.66 -2.74 7.08
CA SER A 194 22.07 -2.33 7.18
C SER A 194 22.27 -0.86 6.81
N ASP A 195 21.55 -0.36 5.80
CA ASP A 195 21.58 1.03 5.37
C ASP A 195 20.96 1.96 6.42
N ALA A 196 19.79 1.62 6.98
CA ALA A 196 19.13 2.44 7.98
C ALA A 196 19.86 2.51 9.33
N ILE A 197 20.58 1.45 9.71
CA ILE A 197 21.47 1.46 10.87
C ILE A 197 22.64 2.45 10.64
N ASN A 198 23.16 2.54 9.42
CA ASN A 198 24.31 3.37 9.11
C ASN A 198 23.97 4.85 8.89
N ASN A 199 22.77 5.15 8.36
CA ASN A 199 22.35 6.49 7.96
C ASN A 199 21.45 7.22 8.98
N GLY A 200 21.09 6.58 10.09
CA GLY A 200 20.36 7.21 11.21
C GLY A 200 18.83 7.22 11.05
N TYR A 201 18.15 7.76 12.08
CA TYR A 201 16.70 7.61 12.30
C TYR A 201 15.79 8.12 11.17
N GLU A 202 16.21 9.14 10.41
CA GLU A 202 15.46 9.73 9.30
C GLU A 202 15.12 8.72 8.18
N THR A 203 15.93 7.67 8.03
CA THR A 203 15.72 6.63 7.00
C THR A 203 14.70 5.55 7.40
N TRP A 204 14.33 5.47 8.69
CA TRP A 204 13.49 4.39 9.21
C TRP A 204 12.02 4.50 8.78
N GLY A 205 11.50 5.72 8.64
CA GLY A 205 10.13 5.96 8.20
C GLY A 205 9.84 5.36 6.81
N PRO A 206 10.58 5.77 5.76
CA PRO A 206 10.43 5.20 4.42
C PRO A 206 10.78 3.70 4.35
N LEU A 207 11.70 3.22 5.21
CA LEU A 207 12.09 1.82 5.27
C LEU A 207 10.95 0.92 5.79
N PHE A 208 10.15 1.38 6.74
CA PHE A 208 9.07 0.60 7.33
C PHE A 208 8.10 0.03 6.28
N GLY A 209 7.64 0.86 5.35
CA GLY A 209 6.76 0.42 4.27
C GLY A 209 7.42 -0.62 3.36
N ARG A 210 8.70 -0.43 3.02
CA ARG A 210 9.46 -1.37 2.18
C ARG A 210 9.65 -2.72 2.87
N LEU A 211 9.96 -2.71 4.17
CA LEU A 211 10.10 -3.93 4.97
C LEU A 211 8.78 -4.66 5.13
N PHE A 212 7.66 -3.95 5.31
CA PHE A 212 6.34 -4.55 5.42
C PHE A 212 6.01 -5.41 4.20
N PHE A 213 6.17 -4.86 2.99
CA PHE A 213 5.89 -5.61 1.76
C PHE A 213 6.89 -6.74 1.53
N ALA A 214 8.18 -6.52 1.79
CA ALA A 214 9.19 -7.56 1.63
C ALA A 214 8.94 -8.75 2.57
N LEU A 215 8.59 -8.48 3.84
CA LEU A 215 8.24 -9.51 4.82
C LEU A 215 6.94 -10.21 4.46
N TRP A 216 5.92 -9.49 3.97
CA TRP A 216 4.67 -10.08 3.49
C TRP A 216 4.93 -11.11 2.37
N VAL A 217 5.79 -10.78 1.40
CA VAL A 217 6.18 -11.71 0.32
C VAL A 217 6.92 -12.93 0.90
N ILE A 218 7.90 -12.72 1.79
CA ILE A 218 8.67 -13.82 2.41
C ILE A 218 7.76 -14.75 3.19
N VAL A 219 6.79 -14.21 3.93
CA VAL A 219 5.83 -14.96 4.74
C VAL A 219 4.88 -15.79 3.86
N HIS A 220 4.46 -15.28 2.70
CA HIS A 220 3.68 -16.06 1.73
C HIS A 220 4.50 -17.17 1.06
N LEU A 221 5.78 -16.93 0.82
CA LEU A 221 6.72 -17.89 0.22
C LEU A 221 7.39 -18.82 1.26
N TYR A 222 7.04 -18.72 2.55
CA TYR A 222 7.59 -19.57 3.61
C TYR A 222 7.49 -21.08 3.36
N PRO A 223 6.39 -21.64 2.79
CA PRO A 223 6.31 -23.07 2.48
C PRO A 223 7.43 -23.53 1.53
N PHE A 224 7.87 -22.68 0.61
CA PHE A 224 9.01 -22.95 -0.27
C PHE A 224 10.33 -22.93 0.49
N LEU A 225 10.52 -21.95 1.38
CA LEU A 225 11.69 -21.89 2.24
C LEU A 225 11.79 -23.17 3.10
N LYS A 226 10.67 -23.61 3.69
CA LYS A 226 10.58 -24.85 4.46
C LYS A 226 10.84 -26.08 3.59
N GLY A 227 10.31 -26.13 2.36
CA GLY A 227 10.55 -27.24 1.42
C GLY A 227 12.01 -27.33 0.93
N TRP A 228 12.66 -26.19 0.72
CA TRP A 228 14.08 -26.11 0.36
C TRP A 228 14.98 -26.56 1.52
N LEU A 229 14.72 -26.05 2.74
CA LEU A 229 15.44 -26.44 3.95
C LEU A 229 15.14 -27.89 4.37
N GLY A 230 13.97 -28.43 4.07
CA GLY A 230 13.59 -29.82 4.40
C GLY A 230 14.32 -30.87 3.57
N LYS A 231 14.81 -30.53 2.37
CA LYS A 231 15.68 -31.41 1.56
C LYS A 231 17.12 -31.48 2.06
N GLN A 232 17.42 -30.71 3.10
CA GLN A 232 18.77 -30.46 3.57
C GLN A 232 19.15 -31.41 4.71
N ASP A 233 18.68 -32.66 4.68
CA ASP A 233 19.06 -33.72 5.64
C ASP A 233 20.58 -33.92 5.73
N ARG A 234 21.35 -33.40 4.76
CA ARG A 234 22.81 -33.47 4.70
C ARG A 234 23.55 -32.19 5.11
N LEU A 235 22.90 -31.03 5.25
CA LEU A 235 23.60 -29.82 5.71
C LEU A 235 23.11 -29.44 7.11
N PRO A 236 23.98 -29.54 8.13
CA PRO A 236 23.65 -29.15 9.50
C PRO A 236 23.08 -27.74 9.55
N THR A 237 21.96 -27.54 10.25
CA THR A 237 21.33 -26.22 10.46
C THR A 237 22.35 -25.19 10.97
N ILE A 238 23.34 -25.63 11.75
CA ILE A 238 24.44 -24.80 12.23
C ILE A 238 25.24 -24.14 11.09
N ILE A 239 25.48 -24.81 9.97
CA ILE A 239 26.20 -24.23 8.82
C ILE A 239 25.38 -23.10 8.19
N VAL A 240 24.05 -23.27 8.12
CA VAL A 240 23.14 -22.23 7.60
C VAL A 240 23.17 -21.00 8.51
N VAL A 241 23.08 -21.20 9.83
CA VAL A 241 23.17 -20.10 10.81
C VAL A 241 24.49 -19.35 10.69
N TRP A 242 25.63 -20.06 10.66
CA TRP A 242 26.95 -19.42 10.50
C TRP A 242 27.09 -18.69 9.16
N SER A 243 26.52 -19.23 8.09
CA SER A 243 26.55 -18.58 6.77
C SER A 243 25.77 -17.26 6.76
N ILE A 244 24.59 -17.23 7.42
CA ILE A 244 23.78 -16.02 7.58
C ILE A 244 24.51 -14.98 8.43
N LEU A 245 25.12 -15.41 9.55
CA LEU A 245 25.91 -14.53 10.43
C LEU A 245 27.13 -13.94 9.71
N LEU A 246 27.86 -14.76 8.95
CA LEU A 246 29.00 -14.28 8.17
C LEU A 246 28.55 -13.29 7.09
N ALA A 247 27.48 -13.59 6.36
CA ALA A 247 26.94 -12.71 5.32
C ALA A 247 26.46 -11.36 5.87
N SER A 248 25.83 -11.34 7.06
CA SER A 248 25.39 -10.09 7.70
C SER A 248 26.58 -9.23 8.13
N VAL A 249 27.61 -9.82 8.73
CA VAL A 249 28.86 -9.11 9.10
C VAL A 249 29.54 -8.54 7.86
N LEU A 250 29.68 -9.33 6.79
CA LEU A 250 30.29 -8.87 5.54
C LEU A 250 29.50 -7.73 4.88
N THR A 251 28.17 -7.77 4.94
CA THR A 251 27.31 -6.72 4.38
C THR A 251 27.43 -5.43 5.18
N LEU A 252 27.45 -5.51 6.52
CA LEU A 252 27.68 -4.35 7.39
C LEU A 252 29.06 -3.72 7.16
N LEU A 253 30.11 -4.55 7.06
CA LEU A 253 31.46 -4.10 6.75
C LEU A 253 31.54 -3.43 5.38
N TRP A 254 30.90 -4.03 4.36
CA TRP A 254 30.84 -3.47 3.01
C TRP A 254 30.20 -2.08 3.01
N VAL A 255 29.01 -1.91 3.61
CA VAL A 255 28.35 -0.60 3.68
C VAL A 255 29.21 0.44 4.40
N ARG A 256 29.94 0.04 5.45
CA ARG A 256 30.81 0.95 6.20
C ARG A 256 32.03 1.40 5.41
N ILE A 257 32.65 0.48 4.67
CA ILE A 257 33.92 0.71 3.95
C ILE A 257 33.69 1.32 2.57
N ASN A 258 32.55 1.05 1.93
CA ASN A 258 32.31 1.42 0.53
C ASN A 258 32.43 2.94 0.31
N PRO A 259 33.43 3.41 -0.47
CA PRO A 259 33.67 4.83 -0.70
C PRO A 259 32.69 5.44 -1.71
N PHE A 260 31.92 4.61 -2.43
CA PHE A 260 30.96 5.04 -3.45
C PHE A 260 29.58 5.35 -2.88
N VAL A 261 29.33 5.07 -1.60
CA VAL A 261 28.14 5.53 -0.90
C VAL A 261 28.39 6.97 -0.45
N SER A 262 27.64 7.92 -1.02
CA SER A 262 27.69 9.33 -0.64
C SER A 262 27.40 9.48 0.86
N LYS A 263 28.43 9.76 1.66
CA LYS A 263 28.30 10.01 3.11
C LYS A 263 28.02 11.49 3.43
N GLY A 264 27.93 12.34 2.42
CA GLY A 264 27.71 13.78 2.58
C GLY A 264 26.37 14.18 1.98
N GLY A 265 25.45 14.67 2.82
CA GLY A 265 24.37 15.53 2.33
C GLY A 265 24.96 16.76 1.64
N ILE A 266 24.14 17.40 0.79
CA ILE A 266 24.49 18.64 0.10
C ILE A 266 25.00 19.64 1.15
N VAL A 267 26.23 20.12 1.00
CA VAL A 267 26.76 21.20 1.84
C VAL A 267 25.95 22.44 1.50
N LEU A 268 24.97 22.78 2.36
CA LEU A 268 24.25 24.03 2.28
C LEU A 268 25.23 25.14 2.70
N GLU A 269 25.88 25.75 1.71
CA GLU A 269 26.65 26.97 1.92
C GLU A 269 25.69 28.07 2.35
N VAL A 270 25.94 28.68 3.51
CA VAL A 270 25.12 29.77 4.04
C VAL A 270 25.17 30.93 3.06
N CYS A 271 24.06 31.19 2.36
CA CYS A 271 23.94 32.35 1.49
C CYS A 271 23.99 33.60 2.37
N GLY A 272 25.09 34.36 2.30
CA GLY A 272 25.36 35.56 3.09
C GLY A 272 24.51 36.76 2.72
N LEU A 273 23.21 36.58 2.51
CA LEU A 273 22.27 37.67 2.35
C LEU A 273 21.74 38.05 3.73
N ASP A 274 22.22 39.20 4.22
CA ASP A 274 21.75 39.87 5.42
C ASP A 274 20.31 40.35 5.16
N CYS A 275 19.33 39.66 5.74
CA CYS A 275 17.94 40.10 5.73
C CYS A 275 17.71 41.01 6.94
N SER A 276 18.19 42.24 6.84
CA SER A 276 17.80 43.37 7.70
C SER A 276 16.52 44.03 7.19
#